data_AF-A0A2P5L982-F1
#
_entry.id   AF-A0A2P5L982-F1
#
_cell.length_a   1.000
_cell.length_b   1.000
_cell.length_c   1.000
_cell.angle_alpha   90.00
_cell.angle_beta   90.00
_cell.angle_gamma   90.00
#
_symmetry.space_group_name_H-M   'P 1'
#
loop_
_entity.id
_entity.type
_entity.pdbx_description
1 polymer ?
#
loop_
_entity_poly.entity_id
_entity_poly.type
_entity_poly.pdbx_seq_one_letter_code
_entity_poly.pdbx_strand_id
1 'polypeptide(L)' 'MLKEFENEPYDSGDKINMDNLEQYLSFALGDEEYGVEILRVQEIRSWEPVSRIPNVPSYEKGVVNL' A
#
# COMPACT_ATOMS: atom_id res chain seq x y z
N MET A 1 21.43 17.67 29.22
CA MET A 1 22.50 17.29 28.28
C MET A 1 22.07 15.95 27.69
N LEU A 2 21.46 16.00 26.51
CA LEU A 2 21.06 14.81 25.77
C LEU A 2 22.34 14.07 25.42
N LYS A 3 22.46 12.81 25.82
CA LYS A 3 23.57 11.96 25.38
C LYS A 3 23.39 11.76 23.88
N GLU A 4 24.40 12.15 23.11
CA GLU A 4 24.49 11.81 21.70
C GLU A 4 24.55 10.28 21.64
N PHE A 5 23.45 9.66 21.21
CA PHE A 5 23.48 8.27 20.79
C PHE A 5 24.35 8.25 19.54
N GLU A 6 25.61 7.86 19.70
CA GLU A 6 26.45 7.51 18.56
C GLU A 6 25.68 6.46 17.77
N ASN A 7 25.36 6.80 16.52
CA ASN A 7 24.78 5.85 15.57
C ASN A 7 25.86 4.80 15.30
N GLU A 8 25.89 3.74 16.10
CA GLU A 8 26.64 2.55 15.75
C GLU A 8 26.11 2.06 14.39
N PRO A 9 26.97 1.92 13.37
CA PRO A 9 26.53 1.39 12.10
C PRO A 9 26.02 -0.03 12.36
N TYR A 10 24.72 -0.22 12.15
CA TYR A 10 24.11 -1.55 12.14
C TYR A 10 24.80 -2.35 11.02
N ASP A 11 25.74 -3.21 11.38
CA ASP A 11 26.47 -4.07 10.45
C ASP A 11 25.54 -5.19 9.98
N SER A 12 24.65 -4.85 9.04
CA SER A 12 23.98 -5.84 8.20
C SER A 12 24.95 -6.23 7.09
N GLY A 13 25.70 -7.30 7.29
CA GLY A 13 26.66 -7.88 6.33
C GLY A 13 26.04 -8.34 5.00
N ASP A 14 24.74 -8.19 4.80
CA ASP A 14 24.10 -8.20 3.50
C ASP A 14 24.00 -6.76 2.99
N LYS A 15 24.70 -6.45 1.90
CA LYS A 15 24.38 -5.25 1.12
C LYS A 15 22.94 -5.40 0.64
N ILE A 16 22.00 -4.82 1.37
CA ILE A 16 20.61 -4.70 0.92
C ILE A 16 20.70 -3.95 -0.40
N ASN A 17 20.55 -4.70 -1.48
CA ASN A 17 20.55 -4.14 -2.80
C ASN A 17 19.26 -3.31 -2.87
N MET A 18 19.39 -1.98 -2.71
CA MET A 18 18.23 -1.08 -2.65
C MET A 18 17.33 -1.20 -3.89
N ASP A 19 17.90 -1.72 -4.98
CA ASP A 19 17.22 -2.05 -6.23
C ASP A 19 16.14 -3.14 -6.06
N ASN A 20 16.22 -3.96 -5.01
CA ASN A 20 15.27 -5.05 -4.70
C ASN A 20 14.39 -4.75 -3.46
N LEU A 21 14.31 -3.50 -3.00
CA LEU A 21 13.42 -3.15 -1.90
C LEU A 21 11.96 -3.17 -2.39
N GLU A 22 11.25 -4.25 -2.09
CA GLU A 22 9.83 -4.37 -2.39
C GLU A 22 9.03 -3.42 -1.47
N GLN A 23 8.26 -2.52 -2.08
CA GLN A 23 7.46 -1.52 -1.39
C GLN A 23 5.98 -1.78 -1.61
N TYR A 24 5.20 -1.66 -0.53
CA TYR A 24 3.77 -1.93 -0.52
C TYR A 24 3.00 -0.78 0.13
N LEU A 25 1.81 -0.49 -0.39
CA LEU A 25 0.79 0.29 0.30
C LEU A 25 -0.05 -0.68 1.14
N SER A 26 -0.07 -0.52 2.46
CA SER A 26 -0.96 -1.28 3.34
C SER A 26 -2.27 -0.54 3.62
N PHE A 27 -3.35 -1.30 3.79
CA PHE A 27 -4.66 -0.78 4.14
C PHE A 27 -5.48 -1.83 4.90
N ALA A 28 -6.42 -1.36 5.72
CA ALA A 28 -7.35 -2.23 6.43
C ALA A 28 -8.58 -2.54 5.58
N LEU A 29 -9.04 -3.80 5.62
CA LEU A 29 -10.31 -4.24 5.07
C LEU A 29 -11.07 -5.03 6.13
N GLY A 30 -12.08 -4.41 6.75
CA GLY A 30 -12.70 -4.96 7.94
C GLY A 30 -11.69 -5.01 9.09
N ASP A 31 -11.48 -6.20 9.65
CA ASP A 31 -10.57 -6.42 10.78
C ASP A 31 -9.19 -6.96 10.36
N GLU A 32 -8.90 -6.99 9.06
CA GLU A 32 -7.68 -7.56 8.48
C GLU A 32 -6.84 -6.49 7.74
N GLU A 33 -5.52 -6.69 7.69
CA GLU A 33 -4.57 -5.83 6.98
C GLU A 33 -4.12 -6.48 5.66
N TYR A 34 -4.15 -5.69 4.59
CA TYR A 34 -3.79 -6.09 3.24
C TYR A 34 -2.72 -5.15 2.68
N GLY A 35 -2.00 -5.62 1.64
CA GLY A 35 -0.97 -4.84 0.97
C GLY A 35 -1.03 -5.01 -0.56
N VAL A 36 -0.72 -3.93 -1.28
CA VAL A 36 -0.55 -3.93 -2.74
C VAL A 36 0.80 -3.31 -3.09
N GLU A 37 1.49 -3.87 -4.10
CA GLU A 37 2.76 -3.33 -4.60
C GLU A 37 2.57 -1.85 -4.99
N ILE A 38 3.39 -0.96 -4.44
CA ILE A 38 3.19 0.49 -4.57
C ILE A 38 3.19 0.95 -6.03
N LEU A 39 3.99 0.30 -6.87
CA LEU A 39 4.11 0.63 -8.30
C LEU A 39 2.85 0.27 -9.11
N ARG A 40 1.92 -0.51 -8.55
CA ARG A 40 0.63 -0.83 -9.18
C ARG A 40 -0.48 0.16 -8.81
N VAL A 41 -0.25 1.02 -7.81
CA VAL A 41 -1.24 1.99 -7.34
C VAL A 41 -1.28 3.16 -8.30
N GLN A 42 -2.45 3.44 -8.89
CA GLN A 42 -2.64 4.60 -9.76
C GLN A 42 -2.97 5.86 -8.95
N GLU A 43 -3.88 5.75 -7.99
CA GLU A 43 -4.33 6.85 -7.14
C GLU A 43 -4.91 6.34 -5.81
N ILE A 44 -4.93 7.20 -4.79
CA ILE A 44 -5.63 6.97 -3.52
C ILE A 44 -6.72 8.04 -3.42
N ARG A 45 -7.99 7.62 -3.41
CA ARG A 45 -9.15 8.52 -3.37
C ARG A 45 -10.12 8.16 -2.26
N SER A 46 -10.89 9.15 -1.85
CA SER A 46 -12.06 8.96 -0.99
C SER A 46 -13.15 8.20 -1.74
N TRP A 47 -14.02 7.53 -0.98
CA TRP A 47 -15.16 6.81 -1.55
C TRP A 47 -16.15 7.75 -2.24
N GLU A 48 -16.58 7.39 -3.46
CA GLU A 48 -17.58 8.12 -4.24
C GLU A 48 -18.76 7.18 -4.59
N PRO A 49 -19.97 7.72 -4.86
CA PRO A 49 -21.11 6.92 -5.27
C PRO A 49 -20.82 6.13 -6.57
N VAL A 50 -21.10 4.82 -6.54
CA VAL A 50 -20.86 3.92 -7.69
C VAL A 50 -22.11 3.79 -8.55
N SER A 51 -21.94 3.90 -9.87
CA SER A 51 -23.02 3.65 -10.85
C SER A 51 -23.14 2.16 -11.14
N ARG A 52 -24.29 1.56 -10.84
CA ARG A 52 -24.52 0.12 -11.02
C ARG A 52 -24.64 -0.26 -12.50
N ILE A 53 -24.05 -1.39 -12.86
CA ILE A 53 -24.19 -2.00 -14.17
C ILE A 53 -25.18 -3.18 -14.08
N PRO A 54 -26.18 -3.29 -14.97
CA PRO A 54 -27.07 -4.45 -15.00
C PRO A 54 -26.34 -5.72 -15.48
N ASN A 55 -26.77 -6.89 -14.99
CA ASN A 55 -26.24 -8.21 -15.37
C ASN A 55 -24.77 -8.48 -15.03
N VAL A 56 -24.18 -7.79 -14.06
CA VAL A 56 -22.83 -8.10 -13.55
C VAL A 56 -22.89 -8.98 -12.29
N PRO A 57 -21.85 -9.77 -12.01
CA PRO A 57 -21.74 -10.51 -10.75
C PRO A 57 -21.86 -9.59 -9.53
N SER A 58 -22.36 -10.13 -8.41
CA SER A 58 -22.63 -9.34 -7.19
C SER A 58 -21.39 -8.72 -6.54
N TYR A 59 -20.19 -9.24 -6.82
CA TYR A 59 -18.93 -8.68 -6.33
C TYR A 59 -18.46 -7.46 -7.14
N GLU A 60 -19.01 -7.25 -8.33
CA GLU A 60 -18.76 -6.05 -9.13
C GLU A 60 -19.67 -4.92 -8.62
N LYS A 61 -19.08 -3.91 -7.98
CA LYS A 61 -19.85 -2.80 -7.40
C LYS A 61 -20.42 -1.85 -8.47
N GLY A 62 -19.85 -1.84 -9.67
CA GLY A 62 -20.24 -0.98 -10.80
C GLY A 62 -19.07 -0.15 -11.33
N VAL A 63 -19.36 1.02 -11.87
CA VAL A 63 -18.34 1.96 -12.40
C VAL A 63 -18.35 3.29 -11.66
N VAL A 64 -17.17 3.86 -11.51
CA VAL A 64 -16.93 5.24 -11.08
C VAL A 64 -16.29 5.98 -12.25
N ASN A 65 -16.55 7.29 -12.34
CA ASN A 65 -15.83 8.11 -13.31
C ASN A 65 -14.46 8.49 -12.70
N LEU A 66 -13.40 8.31 -13.49
CA LEU A 66 -12.04 8.62 -13.07
C LEU A 66 -11.74 10.11 -13.28
#